data_AF-A0A183DDR5-F1
#
_entry.id   AF-A0A183DDR5-F1
#
_cell.length_a   1.000
_cell.length_b   1.000
_cell.length_c   1.000
_cell.angle_alpha   90.00
_cell.angle_beta   90.00
_cell.angle_gamma   90.00
#
_symmetry.space_group_name_H-M   'P 1'
#
loop_
_entity.id
_entity.type
_entity.pdbx_description
1 polymer ?
#
loop_
_entity_poly.entity_id
_entity_poly.type
_entity_poly.pdbx_seq_one_letter_code
_entity_poly.pdbx_strand_id
1 'polypeptide(L)'
;MFATVVELVNYYRDHNLRESFETLNTCLNEAFIPKPVYIAIHNFEATEANLLSLEVGQRVYVINRAGESRGWWKGRSGSRVS
;
A
#
# COMPACT_ATOMS: atom_id res chain seq x y z
N MET A 1 13.91 -24.43 -7.27
CA MET A 1 14.52 -23.13 -6.90
C MET A 1 14.27 -22.19 -8.07
N PHE A 2 13.68 -21.01 -7.85
CA PHE A 2 13.37 -20.07 -8.93
C PHE A 2 14.65 -19.36 -9.41
N ALA A 3 14.84 -19.21 -10.71
CA ALA A 3 16.04 -18.58 -11.27
C ALA A 3 15.92 -17.04 -11.28
N THR A 4 14.69 -16.50 -11.29
CA THR A 4 14.44 -15.06 -11.25
C THR A 4 13.24 -14.67 -10.37
N VAL A 5 13.16 -13.40 -9.98
CA VAL A 5 11.99 -12.83 -9.28
C VAL A 5 10.73 -12.93 -10.15
N VAL A 6 10.87 -12.81 -11.47
CA VAL A 6 9.75 -12.91 -12.42
C VAL A 6 9.16 -14.32 -12.40
N GLU A 7 10.01 -15.35 -12.40
CA GLU A 7 9.55 -16.74 -12.29
C GLU A 7 8.84 -17.03 -10.97
N LEU A 8 9.38 -16.54 -9.85
CA LEU A 8 8.75 -16.66 -8.54
C LEU A 8 7.38 -15.99 -8.52
N VAL A 9 7.30 -14.75 -9.03
CA VAL A 9 6.05 -13.99 -9.10
C VAL A 9 5.03 -14.72 -9.97
N ASN A 10 5.43 -15.23 -11.14
CA ASN A 10 4.55 -15.98 -12.03
C ASN A 10 4.06 -17.28 -11.38
N TYR A 11 4.93 -18.03 -10.71
CA TYR A 11 4.57 -19.29 -10.07
C TYR A 11 3.50 -19.08 -8.99
N TYR A 12 3.69 -18.13 -8.08
CA TYR A 12 2.74 -17.87 -6.99
C TYR A 12 1.47 -17.13 -7.42
N ARG A 13 1.32 -16.70 -8.68
CA ARG A 13 0.01 -16.25 -9.17
C ARG A 13 -1.01 -17.38 -9.17
N ASP A 14 -0.56 -18.58 -9.53
CA ASP A 14 -1.43 -19.76 -9.67
C ASP A 14 -1.23 -20.78 -8.53
N HIS A 15 -0.17 -20.63 -7.73
CA HIS A 15 0.16 -21.51 -6.61
C HIS A 15 0.09 -20.77 -5.26
N ASN A 16 -0.33 -21.47 -4.22
CA ASN A 16 -0.56 -20.88 -2.92
C ASN A 16 0.77 -20.56 -2.22
N LEU A 17 0.90 -19.36 -1.65
CA LEU A 17 2.09 -18.93 -0.93
C LEU A 17 2.39 -19.81 0.30
N ARG A 18 1.40 -20.52 0.85
CA ARG A 18 1.59 -21.44 1.99
C ARG A 18 2.59 -22.55 1.74
N GLU A 19 2.87 -22.90 0.48
CA GLU A 19 3.90 -23.87 0.11
C GLU A 19 5.29 -23.47 0.62
N SER A 20 5.51 -22.18 0.88
CA SER A 20 6.79 -21.67 1.38
C SER A 20 6.63 -20.65 2.52
N PHE A 21 5.42 -20.17 2.78
CA PHE A 21 5.08 -19.20 3.82
C PHE A 21 3.84 -19.70 4.57
N GLU A 22 4.00 -20.60 5.54
CA GLU A 22 2.93 -21.41 6.16
C GLU A 22 1.66 -20.64 6.56
N THR A 23 1.79 -19.37 6.96
CA THR A 23 0.67 -18.51 7.40
C THR A 23 -0.04 -17.76 6.28
N LEU A 24 0.51 -17.77 5.06
CA LEU A 24 0.05 -16.96 3.93
C LEU A 24 -0.79 -17.81 2.96
N ASN A 25 -2.03 -18.12 3.37
CA ASN A 25 -2.97 -18.93 2.59
C ASN A 25 -3.65 -18.12 1.47
N THR A 26 -2.87 -17.63 0.51
CA THR A 26 -3.35 -16.90 -0.67
C THR A 26 -2.39 -17.09 -1.84
N CYS A 27 -2.85 -16.85 -3.06
CA CYS A 27 -1.99 -16.66 -4.22
C CYS A 27 -1.64 -15.17 -4.38
N LEU A 28 -0.63 -14.89 -5.21
CA LEU A 28 -0.14 -13.56 -5.53
C LEU A 28 -1.09 -12.84 -6.51
N ASN A 29 -2.24 -12.39 -5.99
CA ASN A 29 -3.35 -11.90 -6.82
C ASN A 29 -3.25 -10.41 -7.20
N GLU A 30 -2.52 -9.59 -6.44
CA GLU A 30 -2.37 -8.18 -6.75
C GLU A 30 -1.03 -7.90 -7.45
N ALA A 31 -1.10 -7.44 -8.70
CA ALA A 31 0.04 -6.80 -9.32
C ALA A 31 0.43 -5.55 -8.50
N PHE A 32 1.72 -5.31 -8.33
CA PHE A 32 2.18 -4.04 -7.78
C PHE A 32 1.87 -2.93 -8.79
N ILE A 33 0.68 -2.36 -8.69
CA ILE A 33 0.29 -1.17 -9.43
C ILE A 33 0.92 0.02 -8.69
N PRO A 34 1.76 0.83 -9.35
CA PRO A 34 2.30 2.04 -8.75
C PRO A 34 1.13 2.89 -8.26
N LYS A 35 0.97 3.01 -6.94
CA LYS A 35 -0.16 3.77 -6.40
C LYS A 35 0.04 5.25 -6.72
N PRO A 36 -1.01 5.96 -7.17
CA PRO A 36 -0.90 7.36 -7.55
C PRO A 36 -0.40 8.21 -6.38
N VAL A 37 0.49 9.15 -6.69
CA VAL A 37 1.05 10.11 -5.74
C VAL A 37 0.26 11.41 -5.82
N TYR A 38 -0.15 11.92 -4.67
CA TYR A 38 -0.91 13.17 -4.52
C TYR A 38 -0.05 14.24 -3.87
N ILE A 39 -0.43 15.51 -4.07
CA ILE A 39 0.17 16.66 -3.42
C ILE A 39 -0.84 17.25 -2.45
N ALA A 40 -0.45 17.44 -1.20
CA ALA A 40 -1.28 18.16 -0.24
C ALA A 40 -1.42 19.62 -0.66
N ILE A 41 -2.65 20.08 -0.82
CA ILE A 41 -2.99 21.47 -1.19
C ILE A 41 -3.33 22.34 0.02
N HIS A 42 -3.52 21.72 1.19
CA HIS A 42 -3.76 22.39 2.47
C HIS A 42 -2.95 21.72 3.58
N ASN A 43 -2.58 22.50 4.58
CA ASN A 43 -2.00 21.97 5.81
C ASN A 43 -3.11 21.26 6.61
N PHE A 44 -2.75 20.13 7.21
CA PHE A 44 -3.61 19.40 8.12
C PHE A 44 -2.76 18.89 9.29
N GLU A 45 -3.18 19.17 10.51
CA GLU A 45 -2.50 18.68 11.70
C GLU A 45 -3.28 17.52 12.28
N ALA A 46 -2.65 16.35 12.36
CA ALA A 46 -3.28 15.16 12.92
C ALA A 46 -3.54 15.35 14.41
N THR A 47 -4.82 15.32 14.79
CA THR A 47 -5.25 15.33 16.20
C THR A 47 -5.24 13.94 16.82
N GLU A 48 -5.23 12.90 16.00
CA GLU A 48 -5.24 11.50 16.43
C GLU A 48 -4.03 10.74 15.86
N ALA A 49 -3.57 9.71 16.58
CA ALA A 49 -2.38 8.95 16.18
C ALA A 49 -2.53 8.17 14.86
N ASN A 50 -3.77 7.85 14.46
CA ASN A 50 -4.13 7.21 13.19
C ASN A 50 -4.22 8.19 12.01
N LEU A 51 -4.13 9.50 12.26
CA LEU A 51 -4.18 10.52 11.22
C LEU A 51 -2.78 10.93 10.78
N LEU A 52 -2.68 11.33 9.52
CA LEU A 52 -1.43 11.80 8.92
C LEU A 52 -1.45 13.32 8.83
N SER A 53 -0.58 14.01 9.56
CA SER A 53 -0.35 15.44 9.35
C SER A 53 0.22 15.68 7.96
N LEU A 54 -0.29 16.70 7.29
CA LEU A 54 0.06 17.10 5.93
C LEU A 54 0.52 18.56 5.91
N GLU A 55 1.53 18.83 5.10
CA GLU A 55 1.96 20.19 4.76
C GLU A 55 1.74 20.45 3.28
N VAL A 56 1.34 21.67 2.91
CA VAL A 56 1.16 22.07 1.51
C VAL A 56 2.42 21.77 0.71
N GLY A 57 2.26 21.13 -0.45
CA GLY A 57 3.36 20.70 -1.31
C GLY A 57 3.91 19.30 -0.97
N GLN A 58 3.47 18.69 0.12
CA GLN A 58 3.93 17.36 0.52
C GLN A 58 3.35 16.26 -0.38
N ARG A 59 4.21 15.31 -0.78
CA ARG A 59 3.83 14.14 -1.56
C ARG A 59 3.22 13.06 -0.65
N VAL A 60 2.04 12.59 -1.01
CA VAL A 60 1.29 11.54 -0.31
C VAL A 60 1.07 10.35 -1.23
N TYR A 61 1.49 9.18 -0.79
CA TYR A 61 1.23 7.91 -1.46
C TYR A 61 -0.06 7.33 -0.91
N VAL A 62 -1.13 7.28 -1.70
CA VAL A 62 -2.38 6.66 -1.26
C VAL A 62 -2.20 5.15 -1.26
N ILE A 63 -2.41 4.52 -0.11
CA ILE A 63 -2.31 3.07 0.08
C ILE A 63 -3.66 2.41 -0.13
N ASN A 64 -4.75 2.98 0.41
CA ASN A 64 -6.08 2.37 0.30
C ASN A 64 -7.18 3.45 0.30
N ARG A 65 -8.18 3.29 -0.55
CA ARG A 65 -9.38 4.15 -0.63
C ARG A 65 -10.65 3.51 -0.08
N ALA A 66 -10.57 2.36 0.58
CA ALA A 66 -11.74 1.68 1.15
C ALA A 66 -12.59 2.59 2.08
N GLY A 67 -11.98 3.63 2.67
CA GLY A 67 -12.68 4.64 3.48
C GLY A 67 -13.24 5.85 2.71
N GLU A 68 -13.18 5.87 1.38
CA GLU A 68 -13.60 7.01 0.55
C GLU A 68 -15.07 7.40 0.79
N SER A 69 -15.94 6.41 1.01
CA SER A 69 -17.35 6.63 1.37
C SER A 69 -17.54 7.38 2.70
N ARG A 70 -16.51 7.41 3.55
CA ARG A 70 -16.46 8.15 4.81
C ARG A 70 -15.57 9.39 4.73
N GLY A 71 -15.07 9.73 3.53
CA GLY A 71 -14.23 10.90 3.28
C GLY A 71 -12.74 10.71 3.61
N TRP A 72 -12.29 9.48 3.90
CA TRP A 72 -10.91 9.23 4.34
C TRP A 72 -10.17 8.23 3.46
N TRP A 73 -8.95 8.57 3.08
CA TRP A 73 -8.02 7.67 2.41
C TRP A 73 -6.84 7.34 3.32
N LYS A 74 -6.40 6.09 3.26
CA LYS A 74 -5.19 5.64 3.94
C LYS A 74 -3.99 5.99 3.08
N GLY A 75 -2.99 6.67 3.64
CA GLY A 75 -1.84 7.16 2.90
C GLY A 75 -0.56 7.19 3.71
N ARG A 76 0.55 7.36 2.99
CA ARG A 76 1.91 7.52 3.54
C ARG A 76 2.49 8.83 3.04
N SER A 77 3.15 9.59 3.93
CA SER A 77 4.06 10.66 3.53
C SER A 77 5.43 10.45 4.19
N GLY A 78 6.50 10.58 3.41
CA GLY A 78 7.87 10.33 3.90
C GLY A 78 8.06 8.94 4.52
N SER A 79 8.65 8.89 5.72
CA SER A 79 8.95 7.67 6.50
C SER A 79 7.80 7.21 7.41
N ARG A 80 6.66 7.92 7.46
CA ARG A 80 5.51 7.56 8.31
C ARG A 80 4.36 6.95 7.48
N VAL A 81 3.93 5.78 7.90
CA VAL A 81 2.73 5.07 7.41
C VAL A 81 1.64 5.25 8.46
N SER A 82 0.45 5.70 8.04
CA SER A 82 -0.80 5.77 8.81
C SER A 82 -1.77 4.75 8.24
#